data_AF-A0A160VL80-F1
#
_entry.id   AF-A0A160VL80-F1
#
_cell.length_a   1.000
_cell.length_b   1.000
_cell.length_c   1.000
_cell.angle_alpha   90.00
_cell.angle_beta   90.00
_cell.angle_gamma   90.00
#
_symmetry.space_group_name_H-M   'P 1'
#
loop_
_entity.id
_entity.type
_entity.pdbx_description
1 polymer ?
#
loop_
_entity_poly.entity_id
_entity_poly.type
_entity_poly.pdbx_seq_one_letter_code
_entity_poly.pdbx_strand_id
1 'polypeptide(L)'
;MQNNFDILSEQIQELKSEPPYIFKLAAAERVWYRTKTDTLKPIENLIPSGDNRLYEFGQTFEILLKHTRGINLYLNGAILNSINSSSNPVRVTLSVADNTVTIQQFVPNS
;
A
#
# COMPACT_ATOMS: atom_id res chain seq x y z
N MET A 1 -7.24 -12.75 8.18
CA MET A 1 -7.73 -11.38 8.42
C MET A 1 -9.03 -11.05 7.68
N GLN A 2 -9.51 -11.87 6.73
CA GLN A 2 -10.56 -11.45 5.79
C GLN A 2 -12.01 -11.48 6.32
N ASN A 3 -12.29 -12.08 7.49
CA ASN A 3 -13.65 -12.22 8.03
C ASN A 3 -14.03 -11.16 9.10
N ASN A 4 -13.14 -10.21 9.41
CA ASN A 4 -13.33 -9.28 10.53
C ASN A 4 -13.30 -7.80 10.09
N PHE A 5 -13.26 -7.52 8.78
CA PHE A 5 -13.18 -6.16 8.26
C PHE A 5 -14.02 -6.00 7.00
N ASP A 6 -14.76 -4.89 6.94
CA ASP A 6 -15.47 -4.41 5.76
C ASP A 6 -14.70 -3.27 5.08
N ILE A 7 -14.93 -3.06 3.79
CA ILE A 7 -14.39 -1.89 3.07
C ILE A 7 -15.22 -0.67 3.47
N LEU A 8 -14.58 0.29 4.13
CA LEU A 8 -15.19 1.57 4.50
C LEU A 8 -15.24 2.52 3.31
N SER A 9 -14.15 2.60 2.56
CA SER A 9 -14.03 3.47 1.38
C SER A 9 -13.05 2.89 0.37
N GLU A 10 -13.29 3.25 -0.89
CA GLU A 10 -12.40 2.95 -2.01
C GLU A 10 -12.20 4.22 -2.83
N GLN A 11 -10.94 4.49 -3.17
CA GLN A 11 -10.56 5.57 -4.07
C GLN A 11 -9.69 5.01 -5.18
N ILE A 12 -10.02 5.36 -6.42
CA ILE A 12 -9.26 5.00 -7.61
C ILE A 12 -8.72 6.28 -8.23
N GLN A 13 -7.43 6.29 -8.53
CA GLN A 13 -6.75 7.39 -9.20
C GLN A 13 -5.83 6.85 -10.30
N GLU A 14 -5.44 7.72 -11.22
CA GLU A 14 -4.54 7.37 -12.32
C GLU A 14 -3.12 7.07 -11.82
N LEU A 15 -2.49 6.03 -12.40
CA LEU A 15 -1.08 5.71 -12.17
C LEU A 15 -0.18 6.68 -12.96
N LYS A 16 0.01 7.90 -12.44
CA LYS A 16 0.82 8.95 -13.08
C LYS A 16 2.33 8.69 -12.97
N SER A 17 2.83 7.63 -13.59
CA SER A 17 4.25 7.26 -13.58
C SER A 17 4.64 6.39 -14.78
N GLU A 18 5.92 6.42 -15.15
CA GLU A 18 6.52 5.58 -16.19
C GLU A 18 7.50 4.58 -15.58
N PRO A 19 7.80 3.45 -16.26
CA PRO A 19 8.79 2.49 -15.79
C PRO A 19 10.22 3.09 -15.77
N PRO A 20 11.12 2.57 -14.92
CA PRO A 20 10.91 1.48 -13.96
C PRO A 20 10.01 1.91 -12.80
N TYR A 21 9.12 1.02 -12.35
CA TYR A 21 8.23 1.31 -11.24
C TYR A 21 8.85 0.89 -9.91
N ILE A 22 9.03 1.88 -9.03
CA ILE A 22 9.64 1.71 -7.70
C ILE A 22 8.65 2.23 -6.66
N PHE A 23 8.10 1.31 -5.89
CA PHE A 23 7.28 1.63 -4.73
C PHE A 23 8.16 1.78 -3.48
N LYS A 24 7.95 2.84 -2.70
CA LYS A 24 8.62 3.06 -1.41
C LYS A 24 7.62 3.10 -0.27
N LEU A 25 7.91 2.32 0.77
CA LEU A 25 7.29 2.42 2.09
C LEU A 25 8.28 3.11 3.03
N ALA A 26 7.89 4.23 3.64
CA ALA A 26 8.66 4.88 4.70
C ALA A 26 7.83 4.93 5.99
N ALA A 27 8.44 4.54 7.11
CA ALA A 27 7.74 4.34 8.37
C ALA A 27 8.36 5.17 9.50
N ALA A 28 7.59 6.12 10.05
CA ALA A 28 7.86 6.78 11.32
C ALA A 28 7.33 5.95 12.51
N GLU A 29 6.35 5.06 12.30
CA GLU A 29 5.87 4.10 13.29
C GLU A 29 6.06 2.67 12.79
N ARG A 30 6.36 1.75 13.72
CA ARG A 30 6.48 0.32 13.40
C ARG A 30 5.13 -0.22 12.90
N VAL A 31 5.12 -0.90 11.76
CA VAL A 31 3.89 -1.50 11.21
C VAL A 31 4.13 -2.88 10.60
N TRP A 32 3.18 -3.79 10.80
CA TRP A 32 3.11 -5.03 10.03
C TRP A 32 2.48 -4.75 8.68
N TYR A 33 2.97 -5.39 7.63
CA TYR A 33 2.42 -5.26 6.30
C TYR A 33 2.62 -6.53 5.48
N ARG A 34 1.81 -6.68 4.44
CA ARG A 34 1.89 -7.76 3.47
C ARG A 34 1.99 -7.16 2.07
N THR A 35 2.95 -7.61 1.28
CA THR A 35 3.12 -7.18 -0.12
C THR A 35 2.89 -8.33 -1.09
N LYS A 36 2.41 -8.01 -2.28
CA LYS A 36 2.40 -8.91 -3.43
C LYS A 36 2.90 -8.16 -4.66
N THR A 37 3.97 -8.66 -5.28
CA THR A 37 4.54 -8.09 -6.50
C THR A 37 4.21 -9.03 -7.65
N ASP A 38 3.57 -8.51 -8.68
CA ASP A 38 3.23 -9.23 -9.91
C ASP A 38 2.57 -10.59 -9.62
N THR A 39 3.08 -11.65 -10.23
CA THR A 39 2.60 -13.03 -10.05
C THR A 39 3.24 -13.74 -8.85
N LEU A 40 4.11 -13.07 -8.09
CA LEU A 40 4.81 -13.67 -6.96
C LEU A 40 3.86 -13.94 -5.79
N LYS A 41 4.29 -14.85 -4.91
CA LYS A 41 3.58 -15.15 -3.68
C LYS A 41 3.63 -13.93 -2.74
N PRO A 42 2.55 -13.63 -2.01
CA PRO A 42 2.57 -12.57 -1.02
C PRO A 42 3.56 -12.85 0.10
N ILE A 43 4.22 -11.80 0.59
CA ILE A 43 5.20 -11.85 1.68
C ILE A 43 4.73 -10.93 2.80
N GLU A 44 4.84 -11.40 4.03
CA GLU A 44 4.54 -10.62 5.22
C GLU A 44 5.83 -10.15 5.88
N ASN A 45 5.83 -8.91 6.36
CA ASN A 45 6.98 -8.31 7.01
C ASN A 45 6.54 -7.31 8.07
N LEU A 46 7.54 -6.83 8.80
CA LEU A 46 7.41 -5.79 9.78
C LEU A 46 8.47 -4.73 9.46
N ILE A 47 8.04 -3.48 9.30
CA ILE A 47 8.96 -2.36 9.14
C ILE A 47 9.14 -1.66 10.50
N PRO A 48 10.38 -1.48 11.00
CA PRO A 48 10.65 -0.69 12.19
C PRO A 48 10.37 0.81 11.98
N SER A 49 10.22 1.54 13.08
CA SER A 49 10.20 3.01 13.05
C SER A 49 11.56 3.54 12.58
N GLY A 50 11.53 4.58 11.74
CA GLY A 50 12.70 5.20 11.13
C GLY A 50 13.23 4.49 9.88
N ASP A 51 12.64 3.36 9.48
CA ASP A 51 13.12 2.55 8.36
C ASP A 51 12.31 2.80 7.06
N ASN A 52 12.85 2.34 5.93
CA ASN A 52 12.15 2.35 4.66
C ASN A 52 12.39 1.05 3.85
N ARG A 53 11.49 0.75 2.92
CA ARG A 53 11.57 -0.41 2.03
C ARG A 53 11.23 0.00 0.60
N LEU A 54 11.95 -0.58 -0.35
CA LEU A 54 11.76 -0.38 -1.78
C LEU A 54 11.31 -1.69 -2.42
N TYR A 55 10.39 -1.56 -3.37
CA TYR A 55 9.88 -2.68 -4.16
C TYR A 55 9.83 -2.27 -5.63
N GLU A 56 10.49 -3.04 -6.47
CA GLU A 56 10.34 -2.95 -7.91
C GLU A 56 9.19 -3.85 -8.35
N PHE A 57 8.42 -3.40 -9.35
CA PHE A 57 7.33 -4.21 -9.94
C PHE A 57 7.18 -3.91 -11.44
N GLY A 58 6.71 -4.91 -12.20
CA GLY A 58 6.53 -4.77 -13.64
C GLY A 58 5.10 -4.45 -14.06
N GLN A 59 4.11 -5.07 -13.40
CA GLN A 59 2.70 -5.05 -13.81
C GLN A 59 1.77 -4.68 -12.66
N THR A 60 1.95 -5.30 -11.49
CA THR A 60 1.10 -5.04 -10.32
C THR A 60 1.90 -5.02 -9.03
N PHE A 61 1.51 -4.15 -8.12
CA PHE A 61 2.00 -4.16 -6.74
C PHE A 61 0.84 -3.94 -5.78
N GLU A 62 0.73 -4.79 -4.77
CA GLU A 62 -0.22 -4.62 -3.67
C GLU A 62 0.54 -4.53 -2.35
N ILE A 63 0.12 -3.61 -1.50
CA ILE A 63 0.51 -3.58 -0.09
C ILE A 63 -0.75 -3.47 0.80
N LEU A 64 -0.84 -4.35 1.79
CA LEU A 64 -1.80 -4.26 2.89
C LEU A 64 -1.05 -3.88 4.16
N LEU A 65 -1.37 -2.71 4.71
CA LEU A 65 -0.83 -2.17 5.94
C LEU A 65 -1.83 -2.38 7.08
N LYS A 66 -1.36 -2.78 8.27
CA LYS A 66 -2.25 -2.89 9.44
C LYS A 66 -2.81 -1.54 9.90
N HIS A 67 -2.05 -0.46 9.68
CA HIS A 67 -2.43 0.93 9.94
C HIS A 67 -1.56 1.85 9.06
N THR A 68 -1.93 3.13 8.94
CA THR A 68 -1.18 4.13 8.17
C THR A 68 -0.67 5.29 9.02
N ARG A 69 -0.83 5.24 10.34
CA ARG A 69 -0.17 6.19 11.27
C ARG A 69 1.35 6.19 11.05
N GLY A 70 1.91 7.37 10.81
CA GLY A 70 3.34 7.53 10.55
C GLY A 70 3.84 6.86 9.26
N ILE A 71 2.96 6.50 8.31
CA ILE A 71 3.34 5.84 7.06
C ILE A 71 3.25 6.81 5.90
N ASN A 72 4.30 6.88 5.09
CA ASN A 72 4.31 7.59 3.82
C ASN A 72 4.64 6.61 2.70
N LEU A 73 3.81 6.59 1.65
CA LEU A 73 3.98 5.73 0.49
C LEU A 73 4.34 6.58 -0.73
N TYR A 74 5.24 6.08 -1.56
CA TYR A 74 5.69 6.78 -2.77
C TYR A 74 5.72 5.83 -3.96
N LEU A 75 5.48 6.38 -5.14
CA LEU A 75 5.73 5.75 -6.43
C LEU A 75 6.71 6.62 -7.20
N ASN A 76 7.83 6.03 -7.61
CA ASN A 76 8.89 6.72 -8.37
C ASN A 76 9.36 8.03 -7.71
N GLY A 77 9.37 8.06 -6.37
CA GLY A 77 9.75 9.22 -5.57
C GLY A 77 8.63 10.25 -5.35
N ALA A 78 7.52 10.17 -6.07
CA ALA A 78 6.34 11.01 -5.83
C ALA A 78 5.45 10.40 -4.73
N ILE A 79 4.95 11.23 -3.82
CA ILE A 79 4.07 10.77 -2.73
C ILE A 79 2.72 10.29 -3.29
N LEU A 80 2.24 9.14 -2.81
CA LEU A 80 0.88 8.68 -3.07
C LEU A 80 -0.08 9.46 -2.18
N ASN A 81 -0.71 10.47 -2.78
CA ASN A 81 -1.71 11.29 -2.12
C ASN A 81 -2.94 10.47 -1.69
N SER A 82 -3.72 10.99 -0.75
CA SER A 82 -4.99 10.41 -0.27
C SER A 82 -4.90 9.25 0.73
N ILE A 83 -3.70 8.94 1.23
CA ILE A 83 -3.54 7.98 2.33
C ILE A 83 -3.61 8.73 3.66
N ASN A 84 -4.81 8.83 4.21
CA ASN A 84 -5.00 9.43 5.52
C ASN A 84 -4.40 8.54 6.63
N SER A 85 -3.93 9.18 7.70
CA SER A 85 -3.53 8.48 8.91
C SER A 85 -4.73 7.73 9.50
N SER A 86 -4.64 6.40 9.58
CA SER A 86 -5.71 5.50 10.02
C SER A 86 -5.14 4.47 10.99
N SER A 87 -5.92 4.13 12.03
CA SER A 87 -5.66 3.01 12.92
C SER A 87 -6.07 1.66 12.32
N ASN A 88 -6.89 1.69 11.28
CA ASN A 88 -7.43 0.51 10.61
C ASN A 88 -6.60 0.16 9.38
N PRO A 89 -6.71 -1.09 8.88
CA PRO A 89 -5.97 -1.51 7.71
C PRO A 89 -6.28 -0.67 6.47
N VAL A 90 -5.26 -0.53 5.63
CA VAL A 90 -5.37 0.11 4.32
C VAL A 90 -4.68 -0.78 3.31
N ARG A 91 -5.34 -1.03 2.18
CA ARG A 91 -4.75 -1.69 1.02
C ARG A 91 -4.49 -0.66 -0.07
N VAL A 92 -3.32 -0.74 -0.67
CA VAL A 92 -2.97 0.02 -1.87
C VAL A 92 -2.58 -0.96 -2.97
N THR A 93 -3.21 -0.83 -4.12
CA THR A 93 -2.95 -1.65 -5.31
C THR A 93 -2.58 -0.75 -6.47
N LEU A 94 -1.46 -1.02 -7.12
CA LEU A 94 -1.00 -0.35 -8.34
C LEU A 94 -1.11 -1.34 -9.50
N SER A 95 -1.76 -0.93 -10.59
CA SER A 95 -1.93 -1.72 -11.81
C SER A 95 -1.48 -0.92 -13.03
N VAL A 96 -0.44 -1.40 -13.71
CA VAL A 96 0.08 -0.80 -14.94
C VAL A 96 -0.90 -1.01 -16.09
N ALA A 97 -1.46 -2.22 -16.22
CA ALA A 97 -2.39 -2.56 -17.29
C ALA A 97 -3.68 -1.72 -17.22
N ASP A 98 -4.16 -1.45 -16.02
CA ASP A 98 -5.36 -0.64 -15.81
C ASP A 98 -5.05 0.87 -15.68
N ASN A 99 -3.76 1.24 -15.62
CA ASN A 99 -3.30 2.60 -15.33
C ASN A 99 -3.89 3.19 -14.03
N THR A 100 -3.97 2.38 -12.97
CA THR A 100 -4.62 2.79 -11.70
C THR A 100 -3.76 2.60 -10.46
N VAL A 101 -4.04 3.45 -9.47
CA VAL A 101 -3.75 3.26 -8.05
C VAL A 101 -5.09 3.20 -7.32
N THR A 102 -5.36 2.09 -6.64
CA THR A 102 -6.56 1.87 -5.84
C THR A 102 -6.20 1.84 -4.37
N ILE A 103 -6.88 2.65 -3.57
CA ILE A 103 -6.70 2.75 -2.12
C ILE A 103 -8.01 2.33 -1.45
N GLN A 104 -7.97 1.26 -0.67
CA GLN A 104 -9.10 0.75 0.10
C GLN A 104 -8.82 0.91 1.59
N GLN A 105 -9.71 1.60 2.30
CA GLN A 105 -9.69 1.70 3.75
C GLN A 105 -10.68 0.71 4.34
N PHE A 106 -10.25 0.01 5.40
CA PHE A 106 -11.08 -0.99 6.06
C PHE A 106 -11.59 -0.49 7.42
N VAL A 107 -12.69 -1.06 7.88
CA VAL A 107 -13.25 -0.86 9.22
C VAL A 107 -13.54 -2.22 9.86
N PRO A 108 -13.30 -2.42 11.17
CA PRO A 108 -13.66 -3.67 11.83
C PRO A 108 -15.17 -3.94 11.72
N ASN A 109 -15.53 -5.21 11.57
CA ASN A 109 -16.92 -5.64 11.68
C ASN A 109 -17.40 -5.37 13.12
N SER A 110 -18.65 -4.94 13.28
CA SER A 110 -19.27 -4.71 14.59
C SER A 110 -19.50 -6.01 15.36
#